data_AF-A0A355WMX2-F1
#
_entry.id   AF-A0A355WMX2-F1
#
_cell.length_a   1.000
_cell.length_b   1.000
_cell.length_c   1.000
_cell.angle_alpha   90.00
_cell.angle_beta   90.00
_cell.angle_gamma   90.00
#
_symmetry.space_group_name_H-M   'P 1'
#
loop_
_entity.id
_entity.type
_entity.pdbx_description
1 polymer ?
#
loop_
_entity_poly.entity_id
_entity_poly.type
_entity_poly.pdbx_seq_one_letter_code
_entity_poly.pdbx_strand_id
1 'polypeptide(L)'
;MGRPDVAKGTNHPDWRRFVNLMADNENIWSKVTCPERLSISGPPYSDVIPYAAEVVSTFPDRVLWGTDWPHPNMKSHMPDDGQLVDFIPLIAPEQDKQQKLLIDNPMRLYWA
;
A
#
# COMPACT_ATOMS: atom_id res chain seq x y z
N MET A 1 -1.05 1.66 -5.17
CA MET A 1 0.38 1.52 -5.52
C MET A 1 0.48 1.00 -6.95
N GLY A 2 1.42 1.51 -7.75
CA GLY A 2 1.55 1.22 -9.19
C GLY A 2 2.06 -0.18 -9.57
N ARG A 3 1.69 -1.23 -8.82
CA ARG A 3 2.12 -2.64 -9.00
C ARG A 3 3.63 -2.79 -9.30
N PRO A 4 4.51 -2.44 -8.35
CA PRO A 4 5.95 -2.58 -8.55
C PRO A 4 6.32 -4.04 -8.85
N ASP A 5 7.37 -4.22 -9.66
CA ASP A 5 8.08 -5.49 -9.73
C ASP A 5 8.95 -5.62 -8.47
N VAL A 6 8.45 -6.40 -7.52
CA VAL A 6 9.04 -6.56 -6.19
C VAL A 6 10.48 -7.10 -6.26
N ALA A 7 10.80 -7.91 -7.27
CA ALA A 7 12.13 -8.49 -7.46
C ALA A 7 13.22 -7.45 -7.76
N LYS A 8 12.85 -6.25 -8.20
CA LYS A 8 13.80 -5.20 -8.62
C LYS A 8 14.21 -4.24 -7.50
N GLY A 9 13.49 -4.22 -6.39
CA GLY A 9 13.74 -3.34 -5.24
C GLY A 9 13.23 -1.90 -5.41
N THR A 10 13.11 -1.18 -4.29
CA THR A 10 12.60 0.21 -4.22
C THR A 10 13.54 1.24 -4.87
N ASN A 11 14.79 0.91 -5.12
CA ASN A 11 15.70 1.83 -5.83
C ASN A 11 15.57 1.72 -7.36
N HIS A 12 14.79 0.77 -7.88
CA HIS A 12 14.66 0.58 -9.32
C HIS A 12 13.95 1.77 -9.99
N PRO A 13 14.38 2.22 -11.19
CA PRO A 13 13.78 3.35 -11.90
C PRO A 13 12.26 3.26 -12.08
N ASP A 14 11.72 2.06 -12.28
CA ASP A 14 10.27 1.85 -12.45
C ASP A 14 9.48 2.25 -11.19
N TRP A 15 9.94 1.85 -10.01
CA TRP A 15 9.33 2.30 -8.76
C TRP A 15 9.55 3.79 -8.53
N ARG A 16 10.75 4.28 -8.83
CA ARG A 16 11.06 5.71 -8.69
C ARG A 16 10.15 6.60 -9.53
N ARG A 17 9.74 6.15 -10.72
CA ARG A 17 8.75 6.87 -11.54
C ARG A 17 7.41 7.03 -10.82
N PHE A 18 6.92 6.01 -10.12
CA PHE A 18 5.68 6.09 -9.34
C PHE A 18 5.82 7.07 -8.17
N VAL A 19 6.93 7.01 -7.43
CA VAL A 19 7.14 7.93 -6.30
C VAL A 19 7.33 9.37 -6.78
N ASN A 20 8.03 9.58 -7.90
CA ASN A 20 8.17 10.91 -8.49
C ASN A 20 6.82 11.43 -9.01
N LEU A 21 5.98 10.59 -9.61
CA LEU A 21 4.60 10.97 -9.99
C LEU A 21 3.79 11.47 -8.78
N MET A 22 3.91 10.80 -7.63
CA MET A 22 3.27 11.24 -6.38
C MET A 22 3.85 12.56 -5.86
N ALA A 23 5.18 12.73 -5.94
CA ALA A 23 5.88 13.93 -5.48
C ALA A 23 5.56 15.16 -6.33
N ASP A 24 5.52 14.99 -7.65
CA ASP A 24 5.32 16.08 -8.62
C ASP A 24 3.84 16.51 -8.73
N ASN A 25 2.92 15.79 -8.10
CA ASN A 25 1.48 16.07 -8.19
C ASN A 25 0.77 15.85 -6.85
N GLU A 26 0.35 16.95 -6.24
CA GLU A 26 -0.35 16.97 -4.94
C GLU A 26 -1.78 16.39 -4.99
N ASN A 27 -2.37 16.23 -6.17
CA ASN A 27 -3.74 15.73 -6.33
C ASN A 27 -3.81 14.20 -6.49
N ILE A 28 -2.68 13.50 -6.53
CA ILE A 28 -2.65 12.04 -6.66
C ILE A 28 -2.68 11.39 -5.29
N TRP A 29 -3.53 10.38 -5.15
CA TRP A 29 -3.67 9.54 -3.96
C TRP A 29 -3.23 8.11 -4.28
N SER A 30 -2.74 7.39 -3.27
CA SER A 30 -2.39 5.97 -3.43
C SER A 30 -3.00 5.09 -2.36
N LYS A 31 -3.68 4.04 -2.79
CA LYS A 31 -3.99 2.89 -1.92
C LYS A 31 -2.73 2.04 -1.72
N VAL A 32 -2.32 1.82 -0.48
CA VAL A 32 -1.20 0.93 -0.11
C VAL A 32 -1.74 -0.46 0.26
N THR A 33 -2.29 -1.15 -0.74
CA THR A 33 -3.08 -2.38 -0.59
C THR A 33 -2.55 -3.52 -1.46
N CYS A 34 -3.22 -4.66 -1.39
CA CYS A 34 -3.02 -5.83 -2.23
C CYS A 34 -1.62 -6.50 -2.16
N PRO A 35 -1.01 -6.67 -0.97
CA PRO A 35 0.28 -7.36 -0.87
C PRO A 35 0.22 -8.81 -1.39
N GLU A 36 -0.92 -9.49 -1.30
CA GLU A 36 -1.17 -10.83 -1.84
C GLU A 36 -1.04 -10.92 -3.36
N ARG A 37 -1.20 -9.79 -4.06
CA ARG A 37 -1.06 -9.73 -5.53
C ARG A 37 0.35 -9.36 -5.99
N LEU A 38 1.16 -8.80 -5.08
CA LEU A 38 2.47 -8.23 -5.39
C LEU A 38 3.61 -9.08 -4.85
N SER A 39 3.38 -9.76 -3.74
CA SER A 39 4.37 -10.58 -3.06
C SER A 39 4.78 -11.77 -3.92
N ILE A 40 6.08 -11.99 -3.99
CA ILE A 40 6.69 -13.21 -4.53
C ILE A 40 6.77 -14.26 -3.43
N SER A 41 7.02 -13.81 -2.20
CA SER A 41 7.24 -14.68 -1.03
C SER A 41 5.94 -15.24 -0.43
N GLY A 42 4.80 -14.59 -0.70
CA GLY A 42 3.54 -14.88 -0.02
C GLY A 42 3.50 -14.31 1.41
N PRO A 43 2.52 -14.71 2.24
CA PRO A 43 2.40 -14.24 3.62
C PRO A 43 3.68 -14.46 4.45
N PRO A 44 4.09 -13.51 5.32
CA PRO A 44 3.39 -12.28 5.71
C PRO A 44 3.70 -11.08 4.79
N TYR A 45 4.04 -11.33 3.52
CA TYR A 45 4.25 -10.34 2.45
C TYR A 45 5.39 -9.37 2.72
N SER A 46 6.45 -9.84 3.38
CA SER A 46 7.57 -9.01 3.82
C SER A 46 8.29 -8.28 2.70
N ASP A 47 8.25 -8.83 1.48
CA ASP A 47 8.85 -8.25 0.28
C ASP A 47 8.08 -7.05 -0.29
N VAL A 48 6.81 -6.87 0.11
CA VAL A 48 5.98 -5.71 -0.27
C VAL A 48 6.07 -4.57 0.76
N ILE A 49 6.39 -4.88 2.03
CA ILE A 49 6.47 -3.90 3.13
C ILE A 49 7.30 -2.66 2.76
N PRO A 50 8.54 -2.77 2.21
CA PRO A 50 9.36 -1.61 1.93
C PRO A 50 8.72 -0.60 0.97
N TYR A 51 7.95 -1.09 -0.01
CA TYR A 51 7.26 -0.25 -0.98
C TYR A 51 6.09 0.49 -0.33
N ALA A 52 5.25 -0.23 0.41
CA ALA A 52 4.09 0.36 1.06
C ALA A 52 4.50 1.34 2.18
N ALA A 53 5.48 0.96 3.01
CA ALA A 53 6.00 1.80 4.08
C ALA A 53 6.63 3.11 3.55
N GLU A 54 7.35 3.06 2.42
CA GLU A 54 7.87 4.26 1.78
C GLU A 54 6.74 5.23 1.41
N VAL A 55 5.67 4.74 0.75
CA VAL A 55 4.55 5.60 0.33
C VAL A 55 3.82 6.18 1.54
N VAL A 56 3.57 5.38 2.58
CA VAL A 56 2.94 5.84 3.83
C VAL A 56 3.80 6.91 4.51
N SER A 57 5.11 6.72 4.56
CA SER A 57 6.01 7.66 5.23
C SER A 57 6.23 8.94 4.43
N THR A 58 6.33 8.86 3.10
CA THR A 58 6.62 10.02 2.24
C THR A 58 5.38 10.84 1.93
N PHE A 59 4.20 10.22 1.85
CA PHE A 59 2.94 10.89 1.49
C PHE A 59 1.82 10.60 2.48
N PRO A 60 2.02 10.86 3.79
CA PRO A 60 1.11 10.41 4.85
C PRO A 60 -0.31 10.97 4.72
N ASP A 61 -0.47 12.14 4.09
CA ASP A 61 -1.77 12.78 3.89
C ASP A 61 -2.45 12.35 2.57
N ARG A 62 -1.85 11.47 1.76
CA ARG A 62 -2.40 11.07 0.44
C ARG A 62 -2.42 9.56 0.24
N VAL A 63 -2.57 8.83 1.34
CA VAL A 63 -2.62 7.37 1.36
C VAL A 63 -3.91 6.83 1.94
N LEU A 64 -4.32 5.66 1.44
CA LEU A 64 -5.52 4.95 1.84
C LEU A 64 -5.22 3.46 1.97
N TRP A 65 -6.08 2.71 2.66
CA TRP A 65 -6.02 1.26 2.72
C TRP A 65 -7.40 0.61 2.49
N GLY A 66 -7.40 -0.67 2.15
CA GLY A 66 -8.57 -1.52 1.96
C GLY A 66 -8.15 -2.96 1.65
N THR A 67 -9.03 -3.93 1.94
CA THR A 67 -8.72 -5.36 1.83
C THR A 67 -8.64 -5.87 0.39
N ASP A 68 -9.33 -5.20 -0.55
CA ASP A 68 -9.59 -5.73 -1.90
C ASP A 68 -10.52 -6.96 -1.92
N TRP A 69 -11.21 -7.28 -0.81
CA TRP A 69 -12.26 -8.29 -0.78
C TRP A 69 -13.37 -7.97 -1.80
N PRO A 70 -13.89 -8.94 -2.58
CA PRO A 70 -13.72 -10.40 -2.48
C PRO A 70 -12.57 -10.97 -3.34
N HIS A 71 -11.49 -10.20 -3.51
CA HIS A 71 -10.25 -10.62 -4.17
C HIS A 71 -10.46 -11.12 -5.61
N PRO A 72 -11.09 -10.31 -6.47
CA PRO A 72 -11.43 -10.74 -7.83
C PRO A 72 -10.18 -11.16 -8.62
N ASN A 73 -10.34 -12.15 -9.48
CA ASN A 73 -9.27 -12.71 -10.32
C ASN A 73 -8.09 -13.35 -9.56
N MET A 74 -8.19 -13.56 -8.24
CA MET A 74 -7.26 -14.41 -7.52
C MET A 74 -7.55 -15.89 -7.83
N LYS A 75 -6.67 -16.50 -8.62
CA LYS A 75 -6.81 -17.90 -9.05
C LYS A 75 -5.83 -18.85 -8.37
N SER A 76 -4.66 -18.34 -7.97
CA SER A 76 -3.57 -19.16 -7.41
C SER A 76 -3.78 -19.47 -5.93
N HIS A 77 -4.34 -18.54 -5.17
CA HIS A 77 -4.63 -18.68 -3.75
C HIS A 77 -5.75 -17.74 -3.34
N MET A 78 -6.33 -17.99 -2.17
CA MET A 78 -7.24 -17.08 -1.49
C MET A 78 -6.47 -16.50 -0.30
N PRO A 79 -6.19 -15.18 -0.24
CA PRO A 79 -5.55 -14.60 0.95
C PRO A 79 -6.40 -14.78 2.20
N ASP A 80 -5.74 -14.90 3.34
CA ASP A 80 -6.36 -14.69 4.65
C ASP A 80 -6.50 -13.18 4.88
N ASP A 81 -7.74 -12.68 4.96
CA ASP A 81 -8.01 -11.26 5.21
C ASP A 81 -7.42 -10.77 6.54
N GLY A 82 -7.28 -11.64 7.54
CA GLY A 82 -6.62 -11.33 8.81
C GLY A 82 -5.15 -10.98 8.61
N GLN A 83 -4.43 -11.74 7.79
CA GLN A 83 -3.04 -11.44 7.45
C GLN A 83 -2.89 -10.15 6.63
N LEU A 84 -3.91 -9.77 5.87
CA LEU A 84 -3.93 -8.48 5.17
C LEU A 84 -4.15 -7.31 6.14
N VAL A 85 -5.00 -7.47 7.16
CA VAL A 85 -5.17 -6.47 8.21
C VAL A 85 -3.90 -6.36 9.07
N ASP A 86 -3.27 -7.48 9.41
CA ASP A 86 -2.00 -7.53 10.16
C ASP A 86 -0.83 -6.90 9.40
N PHE A 87 -0.96 -6.67 8.08
CA PHE A 87 0.01 -5.93 7.27
C PHE A 87 0.04 -4.42 7.57
N ILE A 88 -1.08 -3.85 8.05
CA ILE A 88 -1.20 -2.41 8.34
C ILE A 88 -0.12 -1.90 9.31
N PRO A 89 0.06 -2.48 10.52
CA PRO A 89 1.08 -2.00 11.45
C PRO A 89 2.51 -2.16 10.94
N LEU A 90 2.74 -3.01 9.92
CA LEU A 90 4.06 -3.19 9.32
C LEU A 90 4.43 -2.06 8.36
N ILE A 91 3.43 -1.44 7.71
CA ILE A 91 3.64 -0.33 6.76
C ILE A 91 3.38 1.04 7.39
N ALA A 92 2.66 1.07 8.50
CA ALA A 92 2.34 2.25 9.29
C ALA A 92 2.56 1.95 10.79
N PRO A 93 3.82 1.85 11.25
CA PRO A 93 4.10 1.45 12.64
C PRO A 93 3.69 2.51 13.65
N GLU A 94 3.68 3.79 13.27
CA GLU A 94 3.24 4.88 14.14
C GLU A 94 1.71 5.08 14.10
N GLN A 95 1.12 5.31 15.27
CA GLN A 95 -0.33 5.44 15.44
C GLN A 95 -0.93 6.59 14.63
N ASP A 96 -0.21 7.71 14.51
CA ASP A 96 -0.64 8.86 13.71
C ASP A 96 -0.73 8.51 12.22
N LYS A 97 0.20 7.71 11.70
CA LYS A 97 0.15 7.22 10.32
C LYS A 97 -1.01 6.25 10.11
N GLN A 98 -1.33 5.39 11.08
CA GLN A 98 -2.52 4.52 11.01
C GLN A 98 -3.81 5.35 11.00
N GLN A 99 -3.91 6.35 11.88
CA GLN A 99 -5.05 7.28 11.93
C GLN A 99 -5.27 7.96 10.57
N LYS A 100 -4.20 8.51 9.96
CA LYS A 100 -4.28 9.10 8.64
C LYS A 100 -4.71 8.08 7.58
N LEU A 101 -4.06 6.93 7.54
CA LEU A 101 -4.27 5.88 6.54
C LEU A 101 -5.70 5.32 6.55
N LEU A 102 -6.28 5.15 7.74
CA LEU A 102 -7.54 4.42 7.95
C LEU A 102 -8.75 5.32 8.21
N ILE A 103 -8.54 6.56 8.68
CA ILE A 103 -9.63 7.44 9.11
C ILE A 103 -9.56 8.78 8.38
N ASP A 104 -8.54 9.60 8.66
CA ASP A 104 -8.58 11.01 8.26
C ASP A 104 -8.54 11.17 6.73
N ASN A 105 -7.70 10.39 6.05
CA ASN A 105 -7.57 10.43 4.59
C ASN A 105 -8.82 9.89 3.87
N PRO A 106 -9.37 8.70 4.21
CA PRO A 106 -10.63 8.25 3.63
C PRO A 106 -11.79 9.21 3.88
N MET A 107 -11.91 9.79 5.08
CA MET A 107 -12.95 10.76 5.41
C MET A 107 -12.85 12.01 4.53
N ARG A 108 -11.65 12.56 4.35
CA ARG A 108 -11.45 13.73 3.48
C ARG A 108 -11.74 13.44 2.00
N LEU A 109 -11.51 12.21 1.54
CA LEU A 109 -11.68 11.87 0.12
C LEU A 109 -13.11 11.47 -0.24
N TYR A 110 -13.81 10.75 0.65
CA TYR A 110 -15.10 10.14 0.33
C TYR A 110 -16.31 10.77 1.03
N TRP A 111 -16.08 11.56 2.10
CA TRP A 111 -17.13 12.12 2.95
C TRP A 111 -17.01 13.64 3.17
N ALA A 112 -16.26 14.34 2.30
CA ALA A 112 -16.14 15.80 2.30
C ALA A 112 -17.24 16.47 1.48
#